data_AF-A0A8S2GY53-F1
#
_entry.id   AF-A0A8S2GY53-F1
#
_cell.length_a   1.000
_cell.length_b   1.000
_cell.length_c   1.000
_cell.angle_alpha   90.00
_cell.angle_beta   90.00
_cell.angle_gamma   90.00
#
_symmetry.space_group_name_H-M   'P 1'
#
loop_
_entity.id
_entity.type
_entity.pdbx_description
1 polymer ?
#
loop_
_entity_poly.entity_id
_entity_poly.type
_entity_poly.pdbx_seq_one_letter_code
_entity_poly.pdbx_strand_id
1 'polypeptide(L)'
;MQKTTFLTTQQAQEKRQWFTIDAAGVPLGRLATKVADVLRGKQKRDFTPNQDCGSFVIVINASKVVLTGRRKSSIAKAKLTPGSGKITVNGTALASYFPTPIVIQYLQFPLVITSNDKNFDVAVKVSGGGFTGQSGAIRLAITRALIKADAEYKKVLKAEGLTTRDARSKERKKYGKYGARRSPQFTKR
;
A
#
# COMPACT_ATOMS: atom_id res chain seq x y z
N MET A 1 38.20 31.61 -12.42
CA MET A 1 37.55 30.57 -11.59
C MET A 1 36.26 30.15 -12.27
N GLN A 2 36.10 28.86 -12.59
CA GLN A 2 34.87 28.37 -13.21
C GLN A 2 33.72 28.46 -12.19
N LYS A 3 32.72 29.30 -12.46
CA LYS A 3 31.50 29.36 -11.65
C LYS A 3 30.72 28.07 -11.92
N THR A 4 30.70 27.16 -10.94
CA THR A 4 29.86 25.96 -11.01
C THR A 4 28.39 26.36 -10.92
N THR A 5 27.53 25.73 -11.72
CA THR A 5 26.07 25.94 -11.73
C THR A 5 25.39 25.36 -10.48
N PHE A 6 26.12 24.59 -9.67
CA PHE A 6 25.62 23.96 -8.45
C PHE A 6 25.63 24.94 -7.28
N LEU A 7 24.59 24.88 -6.44
CA LEU A 7 24.50 25.68 -5.23
C LEU A 7 25.59 25.30 -4.22
N THR A 8 26.10 26.29 -3.49
CA THR A 8 26.94 26.05 -2.32
C THR A 8 26.07 25.58 -1.14
N THR A 9 26.68 24.91 -0.16
CA THR A 9 25.96 24.38 1.02
C THR A 9 25.24 25.48 1.80
N GLN A 10 25.86 26.66 1.94
CA GLN A 10 25.26 27.82 2.63
C GLN A 10 24.00 28.33 1.89
N GLN A 11 24.08 28.47 0.56
CA GLN A 11 22.95 28.90 -0.28
C GLN A 11 21.80 27.88 -0.27
N ALA A 12 22.13 26.59 -0.14
CA ALA A 12 21.14 25.51 -0.05
C ALA A 12 20.40 25.53 1.31
N GLN A 13 21.09 25.86 2.40
CA GLN A 13 20.53 25.90 3.76
C GLN A 13 19.66 27.13 4.02
N GLU A 14 19.99 28.27 3.44
CA GLU A 14 19.27 29.54 3.65
C GLU A 14 17.82 29.50 3.11
N LYS A 15 17.55 28.71 2.05
CA LYS A 15 16.26 28.66 1.36
C LYS A 15 15.31 27.55 1.87
N ARG A 16 15.37 27.18 3.16
CA ARG A 16 14.50 26.12 3.72
C ARG A 16 13.15 26.70 4.13
N GLN A 17 12.07 26.06 3.66
CA GLN A 17 10.69 26.45 3.98
C GLN A 17 9.99 25.32 4.74
N TRP A 18 8.94 25.67 5.49
CA TRP A 18 8.08 24.72 6.15
C TRP A 18 6.89 24.37 5.25
N PHE A 19 6.69 23.09 4.99
CA PHE A 19 5.55 22.58 4.22
C PHE A 19 4.58 21.84 5.12
N THR A 20 3.32 22.21 5.03
CA THR A 20 2.24 21.49 5.70
C THR A 20 1.57 20.53 4.72
N ILE A 21 1.50 19.24 5.06
CA ILE A 21 0.87 18.22 4.21
C ILE A 21 -0.23 17.49 5.00
N ASP A 22 -1.46 17.53 4.49
CA ASP A 22 -2.58 16.78 5.06
C ASP A 22 -2.53 15.31 4.65
N ALA A 23 -2.59 14.42 5.65
CA ALA A 23 -2.60 12.97 5.46
C ALA A 23 -4.02 12.38 5.32
N ALA A 24 -5.07 13.17 5.55
CA ALA A 24 -6.45 12.68 5.56
C ALA A 24 -6.85 12.08 4.20
N GLY A 25 -7.28 10.81 4.17
CA GLY A 25 -7.75 10.15 2.95
C GLY A 25 -6.67 9.79 1.92
N VAL A 26 -5.42 10.22 2.14
CA VAL A 26 -4.30 9.94 1.24
C VAL A 26 -3.73 8.56 1.54
N PRO A 27 -3.46 7.72 0.51
CA PRO A 27 -2.73 6.47 0.71
C PRO A 27 -1.33 6.73 1.25
N LEU A 28 -0.92 6.00 2.29
CA LEU A 28 0.38 6.15 2.96
C LEU A 28 1.57 6.23 1.98
N GLY A 29 1.58 5.39 0.94
CA GLY A 29 2.66 5.39 -0.05
C GLY A 29 2.78 6.70 -0.84
N ARG A 30 1.66 7.30 -1.27
CA ARG A 30 1.69 8.60 -1.97
C ARG A 30 2.13 9.72 -1.04
N LEU A 31 1.62 9.72 0.19
CA LEU A 31 1.99 10.68 1.21
C LEU A 31 3.50 10.63 1.47
N ALA A 32 4.04 9.43 1.66
CA ALA A 32 5.47 9.21 1.88
C ALA A 32 6.33 9.69 0.70
N THR A 33 5.93 9.41 -0.54
CA THR A 33 6.65 9.92 -1.72
C THR A 33 6.66 11.45 -1.76
N LYS A 34 5.50 12.09 -1.54
CA LYS A 34 5.40 13.56 -1.53
C LYS A 34 6.27 14.17 -0.43
N VAL A 35 6.23 13.61 0.77
CA VAL A 35 7.07 14.04 1.91
C VAL A 35 8.56 13.85 1.56
N ALA A 36 8.95 12.70 1.00
CA ALA A 36 10.34 12.43 0.62
C ALA A 36 10.86 13.36 -0.49
N ASP A 37 10.01 13.79 -1.43
CA ASP A 37 10.41 14.73 -2.47
C ASP A 37 10.63 16.15 -1.91
N VAL A 38 9.84 16.55 -0.91
CA VAL A 38 10.02 17.80 -0.17
C VAL A 38 11.29 17.75 0.69
N LEU A 39 11.46 16.68 1.47
CA LEU A 39 12.63 16.48 2.33
C LEU A 39 13.93 16.40 1.52
N ARG A 40 13.92 15.80 0.33
CA ARG A 40 15.09 15.78 -0.57
C ARG A 40 15.26 17.08 -1.36
N GLY A 41 14.24 17.92 -1.46
CA GLY A 41 14.27 19.13 -2.28
C GLY A 41 14.16 18.89 -3.79
N LYS A 42 13.81 17.68 -4.23
CA LYS A 42 13.65 17.33 -5.67
C LYS A 42 12.61 18.19 -6.40
N GLN A 43 11.66 18.73 -5.65
CA GLN A 43 10.65 19.65 -6.15
C GLN A 43 11.22 21.03 -6.52
N LYS A 44 12.38 21.41 -5.98
CA LYS A 44 13.03 22.69 -6.30
C LYS A 44 13.81 22.56 -7.61
N ARG A 45 13.80 23.61 -8.42
CA ARG A 45 14.57 23.67 -9.67
C ARG A 45 16.09 23.62 -9.41
N ASP A 46 16.52 24.17 -8.27
CA ASP A 46 17.92 24.22 -7.85
C ASP A 46 18.39 22.93 -7.11
N PHE A 47 17.71 21.80 -7.32
CA PHE A 47 18.06 20.54 -6.67
C PHE A 47 19.45 20.07 -7.09
N THR A 48 20.34 19.93 -6.11
CA THR A 48 21.69 19.39 -6.33
C THR A 48 21.84 18.07 -5.57
N PRO A 49 22.18 16.94 -6.23
CA PRO A 49 22.15 15.61 -5.58
C PRO A 49 23.09 15.42 -4.39
N ASN A 50 24.21 16.14 -4.35
CA ASN A 50 25.24 16.01 -3.30
C ASN A 50 25.08 17.02 -2.15
N GLN A 51 24.05 17.87 -2.19
CA GLN A 51 23.77 18.87 -1.16
C GLN A 51 22.38 18.65 -0.56
N ASP A 52 22.21 18.98 0.73
CA ASP A 52 20.92 18.93 1.39
C ASP A 52 20.09 20.21 1.14
N CYS A 53 19.45 20.25 -0.03
CA CYS A 53 18.55 21.33 -0.47
C CYS A 53 17.10 21.17 0.04
N GLY A 54 16.87 20.24 0.98
CA GLY A 54 15.57 19.85 1.51
C GLY A 54 14.75 20.97 2.13
N SER A 55 13.50 20.67 2.47
CA SER A 55 12.63 21.58 3.22
C SER A 55 11.91 20.82 4.31
N PHE A 56 11.50 21.51 5.37
CA PHE A 56 10.87 20.86 6.52
C PHE A 56 9.42 20.52 6.21
N VAL A 57 8.92 19.43 6.78
CA VAL A 57 7.56 18.95 6.54
C VAL A 57 6.84 18.71 7.86
N ILE A 58 5.66 19.29 8.00
CA ILE A 58 4.70 19.00 9.07
C ILE A 58 3.55 18.22 8.45
N VAL A 59 3.30 17.01 8.94
CA VAL A 59 2.20 16.15 8.47
C VAL A 59 1.03 16.27 9.44
N ILE A 60 -0.11 16.75 8.95
CA ILE A 60 -1.35 16.90 9.73
C ILE A 60 -2.25 15.66 9.53
N ASN A 61 -3.07 15.33 10.53
CA ASN A 61 -4.05 14.22 10.47
C ASN A 61 -3.46 12.83 10.20
N ALA A 62 -2.25 12.54 10.70
CA ALA A 62 -1.58 11.26 10.47
C ALA A 62 -2.45 10.02 10.85
N SER A 63 -3.30 10.15 11.87
CA SER A 63 -4.26 9.11 12.28
C SER A 63 -5.27 8.73 11.19
N LYS A 64 -5.58 9.63 10.25
CA LYS A 64 -6.53 9.41 9.15
C LYS A 64 -5.88 8.89 7.85
N VAL A 65 -4.59 8.53 7.88
CA VAL A 65 -3.90 7.98 6.70
C VAL A 65 -4.51 6.66 6.26
N VAL A 66 -4.69 6.50 4.95
CA VAL A 66 -5.32 5.30 4.35
C VAL A 66 -4.26 4.24 4.09
N LEU A 67 -4.54 3.04 4.59
CA LEU A 67 -3.71 1.87 4.38
C LEU A 67 -4.23 1.05 3.21
N THR A 68 -3.28 0.53 2.43
CA THR A 68 -3.59 -0.17 1.18
C THR A 68 -3.07 -1.59 1.22
N GLY A 69 -3.76 -2.50 0.53
CA GLY A 69 -3.29 -3.84 0.23
C GLY A 69 -3.33 -4.07 -1.28
N ARG A 70 -2.40 -4.88 -1.79
CA ARG A 70 -2.27 -5.17 -3.23
C ARG A 70 -1.95 -6.63 -3.46
N ARG A 71 -2.66 -7.27 -4.38
CA ARG A 71 -2.37 -8.64 -4.84
C ARG A 71 -2.72 -8.77 -6.31
N LYS A 72 -1.81 -9.33 -7.11
CA LYS A 72 -1.91 -9.33 -8.58
C LYS A 72 -2.20 -7.90 -9.08
N SER A 73 -3.33 -7.69 -9.77
CA SER A 73 -3.80 -6.38 -10.25
C SER A 73 -4.81 -5.71 -9.31
N SER A 74 -5.22 -6.36 -8.23
CA SER A 74 -6.21 -5.81 -7.28
C SER A 74 -5.56 -4.89 -6.26
N ILE A 75 -6.23 -3.76 -5.99
CA ILE A 75 -5.85 -2.76 -5.01
C ILE A 75 -7.02 -2.56 -4.05
N ALA A 76 -6.76 -2.69 -2.75
CA ALA A 76 -7.75 -2.49 -1.70
C ALA A 76 -7.32 -1.37 -0.75
N LYS A 77 -8.30 -0.63 -0.25
CA LYS A 77 -8.17 0.37 0.81
C LYS A 77 -9.13 -0.05 1.93
N ALA A 78 -8.63 -0.17 3.16
CA ALA A 78 -9.45 -0.53 4.31
C ALA A 78 -9.47 0.61 5.34
N LYS A 79 -10.65 0.86 5.91
CA LYS A 79 -10.86 1.71 7.07
C LYS A 79 -11.44 0.84 8.18
N LEU A 80 -10.75 0.80 9.32
CA LEU A 80 -11.25 0.18 10.55
C LEU A 80 -11.93 1.24 11.39
N THR A 81 -13.06 0.88 11.98
CA THR A 81 -13.77 1.64 13.00
C THR A 81 -14.14 0.69 14.14
N PRO A 82 -13.94 1.05 15.42
CA PRO A 82 -14.46 0.24 16.53
C PRO A 82 -15.98 0.06 16.36
N GLY A 83 -16.48 -1.15 16.48
CA GLY A 83 -17.85 -1.47 16.11
C GLY A 83 -18.24 -2.92 16.36
N SER A 84 -19.22 -3.41 15.59
CA SER A 84 -19.93 -4.69 15.81
C SER A 84 -19.44 -5.88 14.98
N GLY A 85 -18.46 -5.68 14.10
CA GLY A 85 -17.95 -6.71 13.18
C GLY A 85 -18.56 -6.67 11.77
N LYS A 86 -19.20 -5.55 11.38
CA LYS A 86 -19.80 -5.38 10.06
C LYS A 86 -18.72 -5.12 9.01
N ILE A 87 -18.64 -5.99 8.01
CA ILE A 87 -17.71 -5.87 6.88
C ILE A 87 -18.49 -5.47 5.62
N THR A 88 -18.12 -4.32 5.04
CA THR A 88 -18.68 -3.80 3.79
C THR A 88 -17.60 -3.65 2.72
N VAL A 89 -17.91 -4.05 1.49
CA VAL A 89 -17.01 -3.98 0.33
C VAL A 89 -17.69 -3.17 -0.75
N ASN A 90 -17.11 -2.03 -1.13
CA ASN A 90 -17.65 -1.12 -2.14
C ASN A 90 -19.11 -0.67 -1.88
N GLY A 91 -19.54 -0.63 -0.62
CA GLY A 91 -20.89 -0.24 -0.22
C GLY A 91 -21.90 -1.40 -0.17
N THR A 92 -21.51 -2.62 -0.57
CA THR A 92 -22.35 -3.82 -0.45
C THR A 92 -21.88 -4.72 0.69
N ALA A 93 -22.77 -5.57 1.17
CA ALA A 93 -22.46 -6.55 2.22
C ALA A 93 -21.51 -7.64 1.69
N LEU A 94 -20.63 -8.14 2.56
CA LEU A 94 -19.58 -9.10 2.20
C LEU A 94 -20.12 -10.37 1.52
N ALA A 95 -21.22 -10.93 2.03
CA ALA A 95 -21.85 -12.15 1.51
C ALA A 95 -22.47 -11.97 0.11
N SER A 96 -22.91 -10.75 -0.23
CA SER A 96 -23.46 -10.43 -1.55
C SER A 96 -22.34 -10.15 -2.56
N TYR A 97 -21.22 -9.57 -2.12
CA TYR A 97 -20.11 -9.20 -3.02
C TYR A 97 -19.29 -10.42 -3.47
N PHE A 98 -18.98 -11.35 -2.55
CA PHE A 98 -18.17 -12.52 -2.87
C PHE A 98 -19.06 -13.76 -3.03
N PRO A 99 -19.00 -14.45 -4.19
CA PRO A 99 -19.87 -15.61 -4.44
C PRO A 99 -19.42 -16.88 -3.71
N THR A 100 -18.18 -16.93 -3.20
CA THR A 100 -17.59 -18.15 -2.64
C THR A 100 -17.21 -17.96 -1.17
N PRO A 101 -17.61 -18.88 -0.27
CA PRO A 101 -17.36 -18.74 1.17
C PRO A 101 -15.88 -18.84 1.53
N ILE A 102 -15.09 -19.61 0.77
CA ILE A 102 -13.63 -19.73 0.95
C ILE A 102 -12.94 -18.37 0.82
N VAL A 103 -13.40 -17.54 -0.12
CA VAL A 103 -12.82 -16.21 -0.38
C VAL A 103 -13.18 -15.23 0.75
N ILE A 104 -14.34 -15.41 1.37
CA ILE A 104 -14.80 -14.67 2.55
C ILE A 104 -13.96 -15.03 3.78
N GLN A 105 -13.81 -16.34 4.05
CA GLN A 105 -12.99 -16.82 5.18
C GLN A 105 -11.53 -16.36 5.06
N TYR A 106 -10.96 -16.41 3.84
CA TYR A 106 -9.60 -15.94 3.59
C TYR A 106 -9.40 -14.44 3.89
N LEU A 107 -10.44 -13.64 3.67
CA LEU A 107 -10.46 -12.21 3.95
C LEU A 107 -10.56 -11.92 5.44
N GLN A 108 -11.38 -12.69 6.17
CA GLN A 108 -11.64 -12.54 7.61
C GLN A 108 -10.50 -13.06 8.50
N PHE A 109 -9.69 -13.99 7.99
CA PHE A 109 -8.56 -14.60 8.72
C PHE A 109 -7.72 -13.69 9.64
N PRO A 110 -7.26 -12.47 9.25
CA PRO A 110 -6.52 -11.59 10.16
C PRO A 110 -7.31 -11.13 11.40
N LEU A 111 -8.63 -10.98 11.28
CA LEU A 111 -9.49 -10.59 12.40
C LEU A 111 -9.71 -11.79 13.34
N VAL A 112 -9.87 -12.99 12.79
CA VAL A 112 -10.06 -14.24 13.55
C VAL A 112 -8.84 -14.54 14.42
N ILE A 113 -7.64 -14.46 13.85
CA ILE A 113 -6.39 -14.72 14.59
C ILE A 113 -6.20 -13.73 15.74
N THR A 114 -6.57 -12.47 15.52
CA THR A 114 -6.45 -11.42 16.53
C THR A 114 -7.65 -11.37 17.47
N SER A 115 -8.60 -12.32 17.35
CA SER A 115 -9.86 -12.38 18.12
C SER A 115 -10.66 -11.07 18.10
N ASN A 116 -10.57 -10.35 16.98
CA ASN A 116 -11.09 -8.99 16.81
C ASN A 116 -12.26 -8.91 15.81
N ASP A 117 -12.84 -10.05 15.44
CA ASP A 117 -13.94 -10.14 14.48
C ASP A 117 -15.16 -9.30 14.86
N LYS A 118 -15.46 -9.21 16.16
CA LYS A 118 -16.63 -8.50 16.69
C LYS A 118 -16.32 -7.08 17.17
N ASN A 119 -15.04 -6.71 17.24
CA ASN A 119 -14.61 -5.44 17.83
C ASN A 119 -14.49 -4.30 16.80
N PHE A 120 -14.32 -4.64 15.52
CA PHE A 120 -14.12 -3.67 14.46
C PHE A 120 -15.09 -3.86 13.30
N ASP A 121 -15.72 -2.76 12.89
CA ASP A 121 -16.34 -2.65 11.58
C ASP A 121 -15.29 -2.30 10.53
N VAL A 122 -15.44 -2.89 9.34
CA VAL A 122 -14.47 -2.80 8.25
C VAL A 122 -15.16 -2.26 7.00
N ALA A 123 -14.79 -1.05 6.59
CA ALA A 123 -15.23 -0.47 5.34
C ALA A 123 -14.11 -0.52 4.30
N VAL A 124 -14.35 -1.22 3.19
CA VAL A 124 -13.33 -1.49 2.18
C VAL A 124 -13.74 -0.93 0.83
N LYS A 125 -12.79 -0.26 0.16
CA LYS A 125 -12.89 0.08 -1.27
C LYS A 125 -11.87 -0.73 -2.05
N VAL A 126 -12.32 -1.49 -3.05
CA VAL A 126 -11.47 -2.34 -3.90
C VAL A 126 -11.71 -2.07 -5.37
N SER A 127 -10.62 -2.07 -6.14
CA SER A 127 -10.67 -2.04 -7.60
C SER A 127 -9.65 -3.00 -8.23
N GLY A 128 -9.96 -3.44 -9.45
CA GLY A 128 -9.09 -4.28 -10.29
C GLY A 128 -9.04 -5.77 -9.94
N GLY A 129 -8.50 -6.55 -10.88
CA GLY A 129 -8.35 -8.01 -10.78
C GLY A 129 -9.68 -8.76 -10.73
N GLY A 130 -9.69 -9.91 -10.06
CA GLY A 130 -10.88 -10.73 -9.82
C GLY A 130 -11.00 -11.13 -8.34
N PHE A 131 -12.08 -11.82 -7.96
CA PHE A 131 -12.46 -12.04 -6.56
C PHE A 131 -11.33 -12.61 -5.66
N THR A 132 -10.55 -13.58 -6.15
CA THR A 132 -9.44 -14.17 -5.38
C THR A 132 -8.27 -13.21 -5.19
N GLY A 133 -8.00 -12.36 -6.19
CA GLY A 133 -7.01 -11.29 -6.10
C GLY A 133 -7.47 -10.19 -5.15
N GLN A 134 -8.75 -9.81 -5.25
CA GLN A 134 -9.38 -8.80 -4.42
C GLN A 134 -9.36 -9.21 -2.95
N SER A 135 -9.86 -10.40 -2.60
CA SER A 135 -9.85 -10.89 -1.21
C SER A 135 -8.44 -10.89 -0.59
N GLY A 136 -7.42 -11.32 -1.33
CA GLY A 136 -6.04 -11.24 -0.82
C GLY A 136 -5.49 -9.81 -0.70
N ALA A 137 -5.93 -8.88 -1.54
CA ALA A 137 -5.61 -7.47 -1.38
C ALA A 137 -6.30 -6.88 -0.14
N ILE A 138 -7.56 -7.26 0.12
CA ILE A 138 -8.31 -6.81 1.30
C ILE A 138 -7.69 -7.36 2.58
N ARG A 139 -7.37 -8.65 2.61
CA ARG A 139 -6.66 -9.32 3.72
C ARG A 139 -5.45 -8.50 4.16
N LEU A 140 -4.55 -8.16 3.21
CA LEU A 140 -3.36 -7.36 3.51
C LEU A 140 -3.68 -5.93 3.97
N ALA A 141 -4.75 -5.33 3.44
CA ALA A 141 -5.19 -4.00 3.87
C ALA A 141 -5.71 -4.01 5.32
N ILE A 142 -6.50 -5.02 5.69
CA ILE A 142 -6.99 -5.23 7.06
C ILE A 142 -5.82 -5.48 8.01
N THR A 143 -4.89 -6.38 7.67
CA THR A 143 -3.68 -6.64 8.48
C THR A 143 -2.91 -5.35 8.78
N ARG A 144 -2.69 -4.51 7.76
CA ARG A 144 -1.99 -3.23 7.94
C ARG A 144 -2.78 -2.28 8.84
N ALA A 145 -4.10 -2.25 8.68
CA ALA A 145 -4.97 -1.40 9.47
C ALA A 145 -4.98 -1.83 10.95
N LEU A 146 -4.98 -3.13 11.24
CA LEU A 146 -4.87 -3.67 12.60
C LEU A 146 -3.54 -3.28 13.26
N ILE A 147 -2.42 -3.42 12.54
CA ILE A 147 -1.09 -3.02 13.04
C ILE A 147 -1.02 -1.52 13.36
N LYS A 148 -1.81 -0.69 12.66
CA LYS A 148 -1.90 0.75 12.96
C LYS A 148 -2.77 1.02 14.18
N ALA A 149 -3.81 0.22 14.41
CA ALA A 149 -4.67 0.34 15.58
C ALA A 149 -3.90 -0.06 16.85
N ASP A 150 -3.15 -1.15 16.79
CA ASP A 150 -2.27 -1.61 17.85
C ASP A 150 -1.03 -2.32 17.27
N ALA A 151 0.14 -1.92 17.74
CA ALA A 151 1.42 -2.45 17.30
C ALA A 151 1.67 -3.89 17.79
N GLU A 152 1.02 -4.34 18.87
CA GLU A 152 1.21 -5.67 19.44
C GLU A 152 0.75 -6.79 18.50
N TYR A 153 -0.35 -6.55 17.76
CA TYR A 153 -0.87 -7.50 16.77
C TYR A 153 0.15 -7.87 15.69
N LYS A 154 1.15 -7.03 15.45
CA LYS A 154 2.19 -7.29 14.44
C LYS A 154 2.93 -8.61 14.71
N LYS A 155 3.18 -8.97 15.97
CA LYS A 155 3.92 -10.19 16.31
C LYS A 155 3.12 -11.44 15.92
N VAL A 156 1.83 -11.46 16.29
CA VAL A 156 0.90 -12.55 15.98
C VAL A 156 0.67 -12.65 14.46
N LEU A 157 0.37 -11.53 13.80
CA LEU A 157 0.10 -11.49 12.36
C LEU A 157 1.34 -11.85 11.51
N LYS A 158 2.55 -11.58 12.02
CA LYS A 158 3.81 -11.94 11.34
C LYS A 158 4.09 -13.44 11.45
N ALA A 159 3.80 -14.06 12.60
CA ALA A 159 3.93 -15.51 12.77
C ALA A 159 3.10 -16.27 11.73
N GLU A 160 1.88 -15.80 11.47
CA GLU A 160 0.95 -16.35 10.47
C GLU A 160 1.21 -15.90 9.01
N GLY A 161 2.30 -15.15 8.77
CA GLY A 161 2.70 -14.73 7.42
C GLY A 161 1.79 -13.68 6.75
N LEU A 162 0.98 -12.94 7.52
CA LEU A 162 -0.04 -12.02 7.00
C LEU A 162 0.47 -10.63 6.62
N THR A 163 1.64 -10.26 7.12
CA THR A 163 2.26 -8.96 6.87
C THR A 163 2.89 -8.86 5.48
N THR A 164 3.24 -10.00 4.90
CA THR A 164 3.98 -10.09 3.64
C THR A 164 3.02 -9.97 2.46
N ARG A 165 3.40 -9.15 1.48
CA ARG A 165 2.67 -9.05 0.22
C ARG A 165 3.02 -10.25 -0.67
N ASP A 166 2.00 -10.95 -1.18
CA ASP A 166 2.18 -11.93 -2.27
C ASP A 166 2.60 -11.20 -3.56
N ALA A 167 3.87 -11.34 -3.93
CA ALA A 167 4.50 -10.65 -5.05
C ALA A 167 4.21 -11.30 -6.42
N ARG A 168 3.60 -12.50 -6.44
CA ARG A 168 3.36 -13.25 -7.68
C ARG A 168 2.44 -12.47 -8.63
N SER A 169 2.85 -12.39 -9.89
CA SER A 169 2.12 -11.75 -10.98
C SER A 169 2.06 -12.67 -12.19
N LYS A 170 1.16 -12.38 -13.14
CA LYS A 170 1.09 -13.15 -14.38
C LYS A 170 2.32 -12.84 -15.22
N GLU A 171 3.13 -13.86 -15.50
CA GLU A 171 4.24 -13.73 -16.45
C GLU A 171 3.71 -13.33 -17.83
N ARG A 172 4.39 -12.39 -18.48
CA ARG A 172 4.09 -11.97 -19.85
C ARG A 172 4.34 -13.12 -20.84
N LYS A 173 3.57 -13.16 -21.94
CA LYS A 173 3.83 -14.06 -23.08
C LYS A 173 5.18 -13.73 -23.73
N LYS A 174 6.03 -14.75 -23.88
CA LYS A 174 7.33 -14.63 -24.57
C LYS A 174 7.16 -14.92 -26.08
N TYR A 175 7.98 -14.30 -26.91
CA TYR A 175 7.98 -14.57 -28.35
C TYR A 175 8.40 -16.02 -28.62
N GLY A 176 7.92 -16.61 -29.72
CA GLY A 176 8.17 -18.02 -30.07
C GLY A 176 7.50 -19.07 -29.14
N LYS A 177 6.70 -18.63 -28.16
CA LYS A 177 5.96 -19.51 -27.23
C LYS A 177 4.45 -19.25 -27.32
N TYR A 178 3.65 -20.30 -27.09
CA TYR A 178 2.19 -20.18 -27.03
C TYR A 178 1.71 -19.42 -25.77
N GLY A 179 2.49 -19.47 -24.69
CA GLY A 179 2.23 -18.74 -23.44
C GLY A 179 3.50 -18.20 -22.79
N ALA A 180 3.50 -18.02 -21.47
CA ALA A 180 4.70 -17.59 -20.75
C ALA A 180 5.84 -18.61 -20.88
N ARG A 181 5.52 -19.91 -20.84
CA ARG A 181 6.50 -21.01 -20.84
C ARG A 181 6.24 -22.11 -21.87
N ARG A 182 4.97 -22.36 -22.24
CA ARG A 182 4.56 -23.40 -23.20
C ARG A 182 5.21 -23.17 -24.57
N SER A 183 6.20 -23.99 -24.92
CA SER A 183 6.82 -24.03 -26.23
C SER A 183 5.98 -24.88 -27.20
N PRO A 184 6.10 -24.66 -28.51
CA PRO A 184 5.66 -25.63 -29.50
C PRO A 184 6.46 -26.95 -29.37
N GLN A 185 5.91 -28.02 -29.93
CA GLN A 185 6.62 -29.30 -30.02
C GLN A 185 7.87 -29.13 -30.90
N PHE A 186 9.02 -29.58 -30.39
CA PHE A 186 10.29 -29.53 -31.11
C PHE A 186 10.59 -30.91 -31.71
N THR A 187 10.95 -30.97 -32.99
CA THR A 187 11.38 -32.19 -33.68
C THR A 187 12.91 -32.23 -33.72
N LYS A 188 13.50 -33.21 -33.01
CA LYS A 188 14.94 -33.53 -33.11
C LYS A 188 15.15 -34.41 -34.34
N ARG A 189 16.15 -34.09 -35.16
CA ARG A 189 16.63 -34.93 -36.27
C ARG A 189 18.00 -35.48 -35.89
#